data_AF-A0A7K4I555-F1
#
_entry.id   AF-A0A7K4I555-F1
#
_cell.length_a   1.000
_cell.length_b   1.000
_cell.length_c   1.000
_cell.angle_alpha   90.00
_cell.angle_beta   90.00
_cell.angle_gamma   90.00
#
_symmetry.space_group_name_H-M   'P 1'
#
loop_
_entity.id
_entity.type
_entity.pdbx_description
1 polymer ?
#
loop_
_entity_poly.entity_id
_entity_poly.type
_entity_poly.pdbx_seq_one_letter_code
_entity_poly.pdbx_strand_id
1 'polypeptide(L)'
;EKIAGAFRSFGEERGFARVVGLDEVRLNDYNLNVTLYVMVDEEGEQIDITKEWDDLQEIDKERDLLKEKIETFLKEVNELVKTGRQEQ
;
A
#
# COMPACT_ATOMS: atom_id res chain seq x y z
N GLU A 1 -31.07 -1.83 -11.97
CA GLU A 1 -31.26 -0.75 -12.96
C GLU A 1 -30.00 0.08 -13.26
N LYS A 2 -29.22 0.49 -12.26
CA LYS A 2 -28.08 1.42 -12.41
C LYS A 2 -27.08 1.06 -13.53
N ILE A 3 -26.54 -0.16 -13.54
CA ILE A 3 -25.57 -0.62 -14.56
C ILE A 3 -26.18 -0.60 -15.97
N ALA A 4 -27.37 -1.17 -16.12
CA ALA A 4 -28.07 -1.21 -17.40
C ALA A 4 -28.50 0.18 -17.88
N GLY A 5 -28.75 1.11 -16.94
CA GLY A 5 -29.00 2.52 -17.21
C GLY A 5 -27.76 3.19 -17.81
N ALA A 6 -26.62 3.10 -17.14
CA ALA A 6 -25.35 3.69 -17.59
C ALA A 6 -24.89 3.14 -18.96
N PHE A 7 -25.05 1.84 -19.19
CA PHE A 7 -24.77 1.24 -20.49
C PHE A 7 -25.70 1.78 -21.58
N ARG A 8 -27.01 1.83 -21.34
CA ARG A 8 -28.00 2.29 -22.33
C ARG A 8 -27.88 3.78 -22.64
N SER A 9 -27.51 4.59 -21.65
CA SER A 9 -27.29 6.02 -21.87
C SER A 9 -25.98 6.31 -22.59
N PHE A 10 -25.08 5.32 -22.69
CA PHE A 10 -23.70 5.52 -23.16
C PHE A 10 -23.07 6.74 -22.48
N GLY A 11 -23.31 6.86 -21.17
CA GLY A 11 -23.00 8.04 -20.39
C GLY A 11 -21.84 7.81 -19.43
N GLU A 12 -21.20 8.91 -19.06
CA GLU A 12 -20.15 8.93 -18.04
C GLU A 12 -20.72 9.31 -16.68
N GLU A 13 -20.29 8.62 -15.63
CA GLU A 13 -20.59 8.91 -14.23
C GLU A 13 -19.27 8.85 -13.46
N ARG A 14 -18.84 9.99 -12.90
CA ARG A 14 -17.58 10.10 -12.15
C ARG A 14 -17.53 9.03 -11.05
N GLY A 15 -16.43 8.28 -10.98
CA GLY A 15 -16.27 7.19 -10.02
C GLY A 15 -17.03 5.90 -10.33
N PHE A 16 -17.81 5.84 -11.43
CA PHE A 16 -18.68 4.70 -11.71
C PHE A 16 -18.61 4.19 -13.16
N ALA A 17 -18.64 5.06 -14.16
CA ALA A 17 -18.64 4.71 -15.57
C ALA A 17 -17.91 5.76 -16.41
N ARG A 18 -17.12 5.33 -17.38
CA ARG A 18 -16.43 6.23 -18.31
C ARG A 18 -16.53 5.69 -19.74
N VAL A 19 -16.66 6.59 -20.70
CA VAL A 19 -16.66 6.27 -22.13
C VAL A 19 -15.24 6.48 -22.63
N VAL A 20 -14.63 5.44 -23.17
CA VAL A 20 -13.23 5.45 -23.59
C VAL A 20 -13.09 5.24 -25.08
N GLY A 21 -12.16 5.97 -25.69
CA GLY A 21 -11.85 5.85 -27.11
C GLY A 21 -11.02 4.61 -27.41
N LEU A 22 -11.11 4.10 -28.64
CA LEU A 22 -10.33 2.93 -29.08
C LEU A 22 -8.82 3.16 -29.03
N ASP A 23 -8.36 4.40 -29.17
CA ASP A 23 -6.94 4.73 -29.10
C ASP A 23 -6.37 4.57 -27.68
N GLU A 24 -7.17 4.89 -26.67
CA GLU A 24 -6.80 4.66 -25.27
C GLU A 24 -6.79 3.16 -24.95
N VAL A 25 -7.79 2.42 -25.44
CA VAL A 25 -7.82 0.96 -25.29
C VAL A 25 -6.60 0.32 -25.93
N ARG A 26 -6.14 0.81 -27.09
CA ARG A 26 -4.90 0.37 -27.74
C ARG A 26 -3.66 0.68 -26.91
N LEU A 27 -3.60 1.88 -26.32
CA LEU A 27 -2.48 2.29 -25.46
C LEU A 27 -2.35 1.38 -24.23
N ASN A 28 -3.48 0.88 -23.72
CA ASN A 28 -3.54 -0.06 -22.61
C ASN A 28 -3.46 -1.53 -23.06
N ASP A 29 -2.90 -1.83 -24.25
CA ASP A 29 -2.77 -3.20 -24.78
C ASP A 29 -4.09 -3.99 -24.83
N TYR A 30 -5.19 -3.29 -25.12
CA TYR A 30 -6.56 -3.83 -25.08
C TYR A 30 -6.96 -4.42 -23.71
N ASN A 31 -6.27 -4.05 -22.64
CA ASN A 31 -6.63 -4.40 -21.28
C ASN A 31 -7.86 -3.61 -20.85
N LEU A 32 -8.99 -4.29 -20.66
CA LEU A 32 -10.27 -3.70 -20.28
C LEU A 32 -10.50 -3.73 -18.76
N ASN A 33 -9.46 -3.88 -17.96
CA ASN A 33 -9.59 -3.78 -16.51
C ASN A 33 -10.17 -2.40 -16.15
N VAL A 34 -11.33 -2.40 -15.50
CA VAL A 34 -12.12 -1.21 -15.18
C VAL A 34 -11.33 -0.20 -14.34
N THR A 35 -10.39 -0.65 -13.51
CA THR A 35 -9.55 0.24 -12.67
C THR A 35 -8.60 1.11 -13.48
N LEU A 36 -8.36 0.80 -14.77
CA LEU A 36 -7.56 1.63 -15.67
C LEU A 36 -8.37 2.82 -16.22
N TYR A 37 -9.70 2.76 -16.16
CA TYR A 37 -10.58 3.70 -16.84
C TYR A 37 -11.54 4.43 -15.89
N VAL A 38 -11.82 3.85 -14.73
CA VAL A 38 -12.69 4.44 -13.71
C VAL A 38 -11.91 4.53 -12.42
N MET A 39 -11.44 5.74 -12.10
CA MET A 39 -10.95 6.08 -10.77
C MET A 39 -12.16 6.33 -9.90
N VAL A 40 -12.32 5.53 -8.84
CA VAL A 40 -13.32 5.81 -7.81
C VAL A 40 -12.97 7.17 -7.21
N ASP A 41 -13.96 8.05 -7.11
CA ASP A 41 -13.81 9.30 -6.39
C ASP A 41 -13.73 8.91 -4.91
N GLU A 42 -12.53 8.58 -4.44
CA GLU A 42 -12.24 8.64 -3.02
C GLU A 42 -12.41 10.12 -2.68
N GLU A 43 -13.51 10.46 -2.00
CA GLU A 43 -13.59 11.73 -1.28
C GLU A 43 -12.35 11.76 -0.40
N GLY A 44 -11.30 12.41 -0.90
CA GLY A 44 -9.96 12.26 -0.35
C GLY A 44 -10.06 12.53 1.14
N GLU A 45 -9.78 11.51 1.95
CA GLU A 45 -9.64 11.75 3.38
C GLU A 45 -8.68 12.91 3.52
N GLN A 46 -9.07 13.95 4.27
CA GLN A 46 -8.15 15.04 4.58
C GLN A 46 -7.06 14.46 5.48
N ILE A 47 -6.03 13.90 4.87
CA ILE A 47 -4.86 13.39 5.56
C ILE A 47 -4.05 14.61 6.00
N ASP A 48 -3.91 14.80 7.31
CA ASP A 48 -2.92 15.73 7.85
C ASP A 48 -1.53 15.11 7.70
N ILE A 49 -0.83 15.54 6.65
CA ILE A 49 0.52 15.07 6.31
C ILE A 49 1.47 15.19 7.51
N THR A 50 1.29 16.21 8.36
CA THR A 50 2.13 16.44 9.53
C THR A 50 1.90 15.35 10.58
N LYS A 51 0.62 15.06 10.86
CA LYS A 51 0.24 14.05 11.82
C LYS A 51 0.70 12.65 11.37
N GLU A 52 0.45 12.28 10.12
CA GLU A 52 0.89 10.99 9.59
C GLU A 52 2.42 10.85 9.60
N TRP A 53 3.13 11.95 9.37
CA TRP A 53 4.58 11.97 9.48
C TRP A 53 5.05 11.73 10.92
N ASP A 54 4.42 12.38 11.89
CA ASP A 54 4.75 12.19 13.31
C ASP A 54 4.44 10.75 13.77
N ASP A 55 3.29 10.21 13.39
CA ASP A 55 2.89 8.82 13.67
C ASP A 55 3.90 7.83 13.05
N LEU A 56 4.35 8.08 11.81
CA LEU A 56 5.40 7.29 11.17
C LEU A 56 6.73 7.36 11.93
N GLN A 57 7.13 8.54 12.38
CA GLN A 57 8.35 8.73 13.16
C GLN A 57 8.30 8.02 14.52
N GLU A 58 7.12 7.94 15.15
CA GLU A 58 6.93 7.17 16.39
C GLU A 58 7.12 5.68 16.16
N ILE A 59 6.48 5.12 15.13
CA ILE A 59 6.63 3.71 14.73
C ILE A 59 8.09 3.37 14.42
N ASP A 60 8.80 4.25 13.71
CA ASP A 60 10.22 4.05 13.39
C ASP A 60 11.09 3.98 14.65
N LYS A 61 10.82 4.81 15.67
CA LYS A 61 11.51 4.75 16.96
C LYS A 61 11.24 3.45 17.70
N GLU A 62 10.00 3.00 17.75
CA GLU A 62 9.64 1.72 18.38
C GLU A 62 10.34 0.54 17.70
N ARG A 63 10.39 0.56 16.37
CA ARG A 63 11.10 -0.44 15.57
C ARG A 63 12.59 -0.46 15.93
N ASP A 64 13.23 0.69 16.07
CA ASP A 64 14.66 0.77 16.33
C ASP A 64 14.98 0.32 17.78
N LEU A 65 14.14 0.66 18.75
CA LEU A 65 14.23 0.11 20.12
C LEU A 65 14.09 -1.42 20.14
N LEU A 66 13.19 -1.97 19.32
CA LEU A 66 13.04 -3.42 19.21
C LEU A 66 14.28 -4.08 18.58
N LYS A 67 14.87 -3.45 17.56
CA LYS A 67 16.14 -3.93 16.96
C LYS A 67 17.26 -3.96 17.98
N GLU A 68 17.43 -2.91 18.79
CA GLU A 68 18.46 -2.89 19.84
C GLU A 68 18.30 -4.03 20.85
N LYS A 69 17.05 -4.35 21.24
CA LYS A 69 16.77 -5.52 22.09
C LYS A 69 17.18 -6.81 21.39
N ILE A 70 16.82 -6.99 20.12
CA ILE A 70 17.21 -8.17 19.33
C ILE A 70 18.74 -8.30 19.26
N GLU A 71 19.45 -7.21 18.98
CA GLU A 71 20.92 -7.22 18.92
C GLU A 71 21.55 -7.60 20.26
N THR A 72 20.97 -7.14 21.37
CA THR A 72 21.41 -7.48 22.72
C THR A 72 21.24 -8.98 22.97
N PHE A 73 20.05 -9.53 22.69
CA PHE A 73 19.81 -10.98 22.81
C PHE A 73 20.74 -11.80 21.92
N LEU A 74 20.99 -11.36 20.67
CA LEU A 74 21.91 -12.06 19.77
C LEU A 74 23.35 -12.05 20.29
N LYS A 75 23.81 -10.94 20.88
CA LYS A 75 25.12 -10.87 21.52
C LYS A 75 25.23 -11.85 22.69
N GLU A 76 24.23 -11.86 23.58
CA GLU A 76 24.20 -12.78 24.73
C GLU A 76 24.23 -14.24 24.29
N VAL A 77 23.40 -14.63 23.31
CA VAL A 77 23.38 -15.99 22.77
C VAL A 77 24.73 -16.36 22.16
N ASN A 78 25.35 -15.45 21.41
CA ASN A 78 26.65 -15.69 20.80
C ASN A 78 27.76 -15.89 21.84
N GLU A 79 27.77 -15.12 22.93
CA GLU A 79 28.73 -15.30 24.02
C GLU A 79 28.51 -16.62 24.79
N LEU A 80 27.27 -17.05 24.98
CA LEU A 80 26.96 -18.35 25.58
C LEU A 80 27.44 -19.52 24.70
N VAL A 81 27.25 -19.42 23.38
CA VAL A 81 27.71 -20.44 22.41
C VAL A 81 29.25 -20.52 22.37
N LYS A 82 29.96 -19.40 22.51
CA LYS A 82 31.43 -19.39 22.58
C LYS A 82 31.94 -20.07 23.84
N THR A 83 31.33 -19.77 24.99
CA THR A 83 31.72 -20.35 26.29
C THR A 83 31.53 -21.87 26.29
N GLY A 84 30.42 -22.37 25.74
CA GLY A 84 30.16 -23.82 25.63
C GLY A 84 31.06 -24.58 24.65
N ARG A 85 31.79 -23.89 23.75
CA ARG A 85 32.77 -24.50 22.83
C ARG A 85 34.19 -24.57 23.39
N GLN A 86 34.50 -23.86 24.49
CA GLN A 86 35.81 -23.91 25.12
C GLN A 86 35.94 -25.04 26.16
N GLU A 87 34.83 -25.69 26.51
CA GLU A 87 34.76 -26.80 27.46
C GLU A 87 34.67 -28.20 26.79
N GLN A 88 34.85 -28.29 25.47
CA GLN A 88 34.96 -29.55 24.72
C GLN A 88 36.35 -29.79 24.13
#